data_AF-N0GUD7-F1
#
_entry.id   AF-N0GUD7-F1
#
_cell.length_a   1.000
_cell.length_b   1.000
_cell.length_c   1.000
_cell.angle_alpha   90.00
_cell.angle_beta   90.00
_cell.angle_gamma   90.00
#
_symmetry.space_group_name_H-M   'P 1'
#
loop_
_entity.id
_entity.type
_entity.pdbx_description
1 polymer ?
#
loop_
_entity_poly.entity_id
_entity_poly.type
_entity_poly.pdbx_seq_one_letter_code
_entity_poly.pdbx_strand_id
1 'polypeptide(L)'
;LALPLFSIAEPVPAKEFKHRDLKWTVWDRWVLKGNPTLKQVLEWLKDKGLNAYSISCGSCLLYNSMFPRHKERMDKKVVDLAKDIAKLEIPAYRRHLDIVVACEDDDDNDIDIPLVSVYFR
;
A
#
# COMPACT_ATOMS: atom_id res chain seq x y z
N LEU A 1 -32.27 0.44 26.65
CA LEU A 1 -32.89 1.43 27.56
C LEU A 1 -33.78 0.81 28.64
N ALA A 2 -34.26 -0.43 28.48
CA ALA A 2 -35.06 -1.12 29.49
C ALA A 2 -34.37 -1.31 30.86
N LEU A 3 -33.03 -1.30 30.86
CA LEU A 3 -32.21 -1.01 32.05
C LEU A 3 -31.59 0.39 31.85
N PRO A 4 -31.70 1.31 32.83
CA PRO A 4 -31.14 2.65 32.73
C PRO A 4 -29.63 2.65 33.02
N LEU A 5 -28.89 1.81 32.32
CA LEU A 5 -27.43 1.78 32.39
C LEU A 5 -26.85 2.48 31.16
N PHE A 6 -26.15 3.57 31.44
CA PHE A 6 -25.33 4.28 30.46
C PHE A 6 -23.88 4.19 30.94
N SER A 7 -23.03 3.61 30.11
CA SER A 7 -21.59 3.53 30.35
C SER A 7 -20.88 4.08 29.13
N ILE A 8 -19.87 4.91 29.37
CA ILE A 8 -19.05 5.54 28.34
C ILE A 8 -17.61 5.13 28.65
N ALA A 9 -16.90 4.66 27.63
CA ALA A 9 -15.49 4.34 27.71
C ALA A 9 -14.72 5.19 26.70
N GLU A 10 -13.51 5.60 27.06
CA GLU A 10 -12.62 6.30 26.16
C GLU A 10 -12.14 5.36 25.05
N PRO A 11 -12.00 5.85 23.80
CA PRO A 11 -11.39 5.08 22.73
C PRO A 11 -9.96 4.68 23.07
N VAL A 12 -9.58 3.44 22.74
CA VAL A 12 -8.22 2.94 22.94
C VAL A 12 -7.27 3.61 21.93
N PRO A 13 -6.03 3.98 22.33
CA PRO A 13 -5.02 4.47 21.39
C PRO A 13 -4.76 3.48 20.25
N ALA A 14 -4.42 4.02 19.08
CA ALA A 14 -4.06 3.17 17.93
C ALA A 14 -2.77 2.39 18.22
N LYS A 15 -2.73 1.13 17.78
CA LYS A 15 -1.51 0.31 17.84
C LYS A 15 -0.42 0.96 16.97
N GLU A 16 0.75 1.19 17.55
CA GLU A 16 1.94 1.70 16.86
C GLU A 16 2.81 0.53 16.38
N PHE A 17 3.17 0.55 15.10
CA PHE A 17 4.14 -0.32 14.46
C PHE A 17 5.47 0.43 14.34
N LYS A 18 6.58 -0.30 14.50
CA LYS A 18 7.94 0.26 14.43
C LYS A 18 8.79 -0.57 13.50
N HIS A 19 9.49 0.10 12.59
CA HIS A 19 10.47 -0.51 11.69
C HIS A 19 11.64 0.43 11.49
N ARG A 20 12.83 0.04 11.94
CA ARG A 20 13.99 0.94 11.98
C ARG A 20 13.61 2.26 12.68
N ASP A 21 13.82 3.40 12.01
CA ASP A 21 13.46 4.74 12.49
C ASP A 21 12.02 5.16 12.15
N LEU A 22 11.28 4.32 11.40
CA LEU A 22 9.91 4.59 10.99
C LEU A 22 8.93 4.09 12.05
N LYS A 23 7.86 4.86 12.24
CA LYS A 23 6.72 4.51 13.08
C LYS A 23 5.44 4.87 12.38
N TRP A 24 4.43 4.02 12.53
CA TRP A 24 3.11 4.26 11.95
C TRP A 24 2.02 3.53 12.75
N THR A 25 0.79 3.86 12.42
CA THR A 25 -0.45 3.34 12.98
C THR A 25 -1.38 2.95 11.84
N VAL A 26 -2.54 2.36 12.17
CA VAL A 26 -3.59 2.03 11.19
C VAL A 26 -4.15 3.26 10.43
N TRP A 27 -3.93 4.47 10.95
CA TRP A 27 -4.44 5.71 10.37
C TRP A 27 -3.46 6.36 9.39
N ASP A 28 -2.21 5.88 9.36
CA ASP A 28 -1.19 6.44 8.50
C ASP A 28 -1.39 6.02 7.04
N ARG A 29 -0.86 6.86 6.15
CA ARG A 29 -0.92 6.65 4.70
C ARG A 29 0.35 7.23 4.09
N TRP A 30 0.99 6.44 3.24
CA TRP A 30 2.15 6.90 2.50
C TRP A 30 1.73 7.45 1.15
N VAL A 31 2.43 8.49 0.68
CA VAL A 31 2.05 9.20 -0.54
C VAL A 31 3.22 9.19 -1.52
N LEU A 32 2.97 8.63 -2.71
CA LEU A 32 3.88 8.68 -3.84
C LEU A 32 3.31 9.60 -4.90
N LYS A 33 4.09 10.61 -5.33
CA LYS A 33 3.68 11.57 -6.36
C LYS A 33 4.34 11.26 -7.70
N GLY A 34 3.71 11.70 -8.79
CA GLY A 34 4.32 11.68 -10.13
C GLY A 34 4.08 10.42 -10.95
N ASN A 35 3.13 9.57 -10.54
CA ASN A 35 2.80 8.31 -11.24
C ASN A 35 4.04 7.41 -11.48
N PRO A 36 4.66 6.88 -10.41
CA PRO A 36 5.87 6.07 -10.52
C PRO A 36 5.62 4.75 -11.26
N THR A 37 6.70 4.15 -11.74
CA THR A 37 6.72 2.77 -12.22
C THR A 37 6.69 1.77 -11.07
N LEU A 38 6.33 0.51 -11.34
CA LEU A 38 6.42 -0.55 -10.31
C LEU A 38 7.84 -0.65 -9.75
N LYS A 39 8.86 -0.57 -10.61
CA LYS A 39 10.26 -0.57 -10.20
C LYS A 39 10.57 0.54 -9.19
N GLN A 40 10.12 1.76 -9.46
CA GLN A 40 10.31 2.90 -8.57
C GLN A 40 9.58 2.73 -7.23
N VAL A 41 8.41 2.09 -7.21
CA VAL A 41 7.71 1.77 -5.96
C VAL A 41 8.51 0.76 -5.13
N LEU A 42 9.02 -0.30 -5.77
CA LEU A 42 9.85 -1.31 -5.09
C LEU A 42 11.15 -0.72 -4.55
N GLU A 43 11.83 0.13 -5.34
CA GLU A 43 13.03 0.84 -4.90
C GLU A 43 12.73 1.76 -3.71
N TRP A 44 11.64 2.53 -3.77
CA TRP A 44 11.24 3.43 -2.69
C TRP A 44 10.92 2.72 -1.35
N LEU A 45 10.40 1.49 -1.42
CA LEU A 45 10.20 0.62 -0.26
C LEU A 45 11.52 0.01 0.22
N LYS A 46 12.35 -0.45 -0.71
CA LYS A 46 13.67 -1.01 -0.39
C LYS A 46 14.58 0.00 0.31
N ASP A 47 14.52 1.28 -0.07
CA ASP A 47 15.23 2.36 0.61
C ASP A 47 14.83 2.52 2.09
N LYS A 48 13.65 2.01 2.48
CA LYS A 48 13.16 1.96 3.87
C LYS A 48 13.45 0.63 4.56
N GLY A 49 14.10 -0.31 3.88
CA GLY A 49 14.30 -1.67 4.35
C GLY A 49 13.05 -2.51 4.29
N LEU A 50 12.22 -2.31 3.27
CA LEU A 50 10.99 -3.05 3.06
C LEU A 50 11.10 -3.76 1.72
N ASN A 51 11.18 -5.08 1.76
CA ASN A 51 11.30 -5.94 0.60
C ASN A 51 9.90 -6.34 0.15
N ALA A 52 9.31 -5.55 -0.74
CA ALA A 52 7.97 -5.84 -1.26
C ALA A 52 7.97 -7.06 -2.19
N TYR A 53 7.20 -8.07 -1.80
CA TYR A 53 6.98 -9.28 -2.59
C TYR A 53 5.61 -9.30 -3.28
N SER A 54 4.68 -8.43 -2.89
CA SER A 54 3.33 -8.35 -3.49
C SER A 54 2.79 -6.92 -3.51
N ILE A 55 2.21 -6.49 -4.63
CA ILE A 55 1.53 -5.19 -4.78
C ILE A 55 0.19 -5.39 -5.47
N SER A 56 -0.88 -4.93 -4.82
CA SER A 56 -2.25 -5.03 -5.29
C SER A 56 -2.92 -3.67 -5.38
N CYS A 57 -3.80 -3.49 -6.36
CA CYS A 57 -4.67 -2.32 -6.49
C CYS A 57 -6.13 -2.80 -6.54
N GLY A 58 -6.89 -2.50 -5.48
CA GLY A 58 -8.21 -3.11 -5.29
C GLY A 58 -8.10 -4.64 -5.21
N SER A 59 -8.90 -5.35 -6.00
CA SER A 59 -8.88 -6.82 -6.07
C SER A 59 -7.82 -7.39 -7.04
N CYS A 60 -7.02 -6.53 -7.69
CA CYS A 60 -6.09 -6.96 -8.73
C CYS A 60 -4.64 -6.97 -8.24
N LEU A 61 -3.95 -8.08 -8.51
CA LEU A 61 -2.52 -8.25 -8.24
C LEU A 61 -1.68 -7.65 -9.36
N LEU A 62 -1.07 -6.48 -9.10
CA LEU A 62 -0.23 -5.78 -10.07
C LEU A 62 1.15 -6.44 -10.20
N TYR A 63 1.73 -6.81 -9.06
CA TYR A 63 3.05 -7.43 -8.94
C TYR A 63 3.05 -8.50 -7.85
N ASN A 64 3.81 -9.57 -8.09
CA ASN A 64 4.17 -10.55 -7.07
C ASN A 64 5.46 -11.26 -7.48
N SER A 65 6.41 -11.39 -6.55
CA SER A 65 7.77 -11.90 -6.78
C SER A 65 7.79 -13.36 -7.28
N MET A 66 6.80 -14.16 -6.89
CA MET A 66 6.67 -15.57 -7.29
C MET A 66 6.24 -15.76 -8.74
N PHE A 67 5.75 -14.71 -9.42
CA PHE A 67 5.29 -14.79 -10.81
C PHE A 67 6.30 -14.14 -11.76
N PRO A 68 7.12 -14.91 -12.50
CA PRO A 68 8.15 -14.35 -13.39
C PRO A 68 7.60 -13.37 -14.43
N ARG A 69 6.38 -13.62 -14.94
CA ARG A 69 5.70 -12.74 -15.90
C ARG A 69 5.43 -11.34 -15.36
N HIS A 70 5.37 -11.16 -14.04
CA HIS A 70 5.18 -9.83 -13.44
C HIS A 70 6.44 -8.96 -13.56
N LYS A 71 7.62 -9.55 -13.81
CA LYS A 71 8.85 -8.79 -14.05
C LYS A 71 8.79 -7.97 -15.35
N GLU A 72 8.00 -8.39 -16.33
CA GLU A 72 7.79 -7.63 -17.58
C GLU A 72 7.00 -6.33 -17.36
N ARG A 73 6.37 -6.16 -16.19
CA ARG A 73 5.56 -4.99 -15.83
C ARG A 73 6.35 -3.92 -15.08
N MET A 74 7.62 -4.17 -14.75
CA MET A 74 8.43 -3.30 -13.87
C MET A 74 8.55 -1.87 -14.37
N ASP A 75 8.65 -1.69 -15.68
CA ASP A 75 8.81 -0.37 -16.31
C ASP A 75 7.47 0.32 -16.58
N LYS A 76 6.34 -0.36 -16.35
CA LYS A 76 5.00 0.24 -16.50
C LYS A 76 4.64 1.06 -15.27
N LYS A 77 3.91 2.15 -15.49
CA LYS A 77 3.38 3.00 -14.41
C LYS A 77 2.26 2.29 -13.67
N VAL A 78 2.16 2.53 -12.36
CA VAL A 78 1.15 1.90 -11.51
C VAL A 78 -0.27 2.14 -12.03
N VAL A 79 -0.56 3.37 -12.48
CA VAL A 79 -1.88 3.74 -12.99
C VAL A 79 -2.21 3.05 -14.31
N ASP A 80 -1.21 2.87 -15.18
CA ASP A 80 -1.41 2.20 -16.46
C ASP A 80 -1.68 0.72 -16.25
N LEU A 81 -0.97 0.08 -15.30
CA LEU A 81 -1.24 -1.30 -14.90
C LEU A 81 -2.62 -1.48 -14.25
N ALA A 82 -3.07 -0.51 -13.44
CA ALA A 82 -4.41 -0.53 -12.88
C ALA A 82 -5.48 -0.45 -13.98
N LYS A 83 -5.26 0.29 -15.06
CA LYS A 83 -6.18 0.32 -16.20
C LYS A 83 -6.10 -0.95 -17.05
N ASP A 84 -4.90 -1.38 -17.42
CA ASP A 84 -4.68 -2.48 -18.35
C ASP A 84 -5.07 -3.83 -17.76
N ILE A 85 -4.70 -4.07 -16.49
CA ILE A 85 -4.80 -5.39 -15.85
C ILE A 85 -5.97 -5.42 -14.88
N ALA A 86 -6.11 -4.40 -14.03
CA ALA A 86 -7.23 -4.34 -13.10
C ALA A 86 -8.53 -3.88 -13.77
N LYS A 87 -8.46 -3.46 -15.05
CA LYS A 87 -9.60 -2.90 -15.80
C LYS A 87 -10.31 -1.80 -15.02
N LEU A 88 -9.54 -1.06 -14.22
CA LEU A 88 -10.07 -0.04 -13.34
C LEU A 88 -10.45 1.18 -14.18
N GLU A 89 -11.74 1.50 -14.22
CA GLU A 89 -12.19 2.77 -14.75
C GLU A 89 -11.80 3.89 -13.77
N ILE A 90 -10.97 4.83 -14.24
CA ILE A 90 -10.50 5.95 -13.43
C ILE A 90 -11.22 7.22 -13.91
N PRO A 91 -12.20 7.72 -13.13
CA PRO A 91 -12.90 8.95 -13.48
C PRO A 91 -11.95 10.14 -13.63
N ALA A 92 -12.32 11.12 -14.45
CA ALA A 92 -11.49 12.29 -14.72
C ALA A 92 -11.11 13.07 -13.44
N TYR A 93 -12.01 13.11 -12.45
CA TYR A 93 -11.80 13.80 -11.18
C TYR A 93 -10.86 13.03 -10.21
N ARG A 94 -10.61 11.73 -10.43
CA ARG A 94 -9.77 10.93 -9.54
C ARG A 94 -8.30 11.26 -9.80
N ARG A 95 -7.59 11.66 -8.73
CA ARG A 95 -6.19 12.09 -8.78
C ARG A 95 -5.20 11.10 -8.18
N HIS A 96 -5.69 10.12 -7.41
CA HIS A 96 -4.87 9.08 -6.80
C HIS A 96 -5.52 7.70 -6.83
N LEU A 97 -4.68 6.68 -6.78
CA LEU A 97 -5.05 5.28 -6.54
C LEU A 97 -4.37 4.80 -5.26
N ASP A 98 -5.01 3.86 -4.58
CA ASP A 98 -4.43 3.21 -3.42
C ASP A 98 -3.93 1.83 -3.81
N ILE A 99 -2.71 1.51 -3.39
CA ILE A 99 -2.12 0.19 -3.52
C ILE A 99 -1.88 -0.39 -2.12
N VAL A 100 -2.15 -1.68 -2.01
CA VAL A 100 -1.84 -2.49 -0.83
C VAL A 100 -0.57 -3.27 -1.15
N VAL A 101 0.37 -3.24 -0.23
CA VAL A 101 1.70 -3.84 -0.43
C VAL A 101 1.94 -4.82 0.71
N ALA A 102 2.38 -6.02 0.35
CA ALA A 102 2.95 -6.96 1.31
C ALA A 102 4.46 -6.99 1.13
N CYS A 103 5.17 -6.87 2.24
CA CYS A 103 6.62 -6.78 2.29
C CYS A 103 7.17 -7.47 3.53
N GLU A 104 8.41 -7.88 3.43
CA GLU A 104 9.23 -8.40 4.53
C GLU A 104 10.28 -7.36 4.92
N ASP A 105 10.80 -7.46 6.14
CA ASP A 105 12.02 -6.76 6.55
C ASP A 105 13.29 -7.45 6.00
N ASP A 106 14.47 -7.11 6.52
CA ASP A 106 15.74 -7.74 6.11
C ASP A 106 15.98 -9.10 6.79
N ASP A 107 15.20 -9.42 7.82
CA ASP A 107 15.25 -10.67 8.59
C ASP A 107 14.13 -11.64 8.14
N ASP A 108 13.57 -11.41 6.95
CA ASP A 108 12.48 -12.17 6.32
C ASP A 108 11.17 -12.22 7.16
N ASN A 109 10.92 -11.24 8.03
CA ASN A 109 9.67 -11.14 8.78
C ASN A 109 8.63 -10.32 8.01
N ASP A 110 7.42 -10.86 7.86
CA ASP A 110 6.27 -10.12 7.32
C ASP A 110 5.97 -8.87 8.17
N ILE A 111 5.85 -7.72 7.49
CA ILE A 111 5.55 -6.45 8.15
C ILE A 111 4.38 -5.73 7.50
N ASP A 112 3.39 -5.39 8.33
CA ASP A 112 2.23 -4.60 7.94
C ASP A 112 2.62 -3.12 7.80
N ILE A 113 2.50 -2.58 6.59
CA ILE A 113 2.79 -1.17 6.30
C ILE A 113 1.53 -0.37 6.01
N PRO A 114 1.60 0.98 6.13
CA PRO A 114 0.50 1.86 5.78
C PRO A 114 0.06 1.69 4.32
N LEU A 115 -1.20 2.04 4.06
CA LEU A 115 -1.71 2.11 2.69
C LEU A 115 -0.89 3.13 1.88
N VAL A 116 -0.54 2.77 0.64
CA VAL A 116 0.24 3.64 -0.23
C VAL A 116 -0.68 4.26 -1.28
N SER A 117 -0.79 5.60 -1.26
CA SER A 117 -1.53 6.37 -2.26
C SER A 117 -0.60 6.90 -3.33
N VAL A 118 -0.84 6.48 -4.57
CA VAL A 118 -0.15 6.96 -5.76
C VAL A 118 -0.95 8.12 -6.37
N TYR A 119 -0.44 9.34 -6.22
CA TYR A 119 -0.95 10.55 -6.85
C TYR A 119 -0.33 10.73 -8.23
N PHE A 120 -1.19 10.75 -9.24
CA PHE A 120 -0.79 10.81 -10.65
C PHE A 120 -1.32 12.06 -11.38
N ARG A 121 -2.09 12.92 -10.69
CA ARG A 121 -2.60 14.21 -11.15
C ARG A 121 -2.64 15.23 -10.01
#